data_AF-A0A1G2D4P3-F1
#
_entry.id   AF-A0A1G2D4P3-F1
#
_cell.length_a   1.000
_cell.length_b   1.000
_cell.length_c   1.000
_cell.angle_alpha   90.00
_cell.angle_beta   90.00
_cell.angle_gamma   90.00
#
_symmetry.space_group_name_H-M   'P 1'
#
loop_
_entity.id
_entity.type
_entity.pdbx_description
1 polymer ?
#
loop_
_entity_poly.entity_id
_entity_poly.type
_entity_poly.pdbx_seq_one_letter_code
_entity_poly.pdbx_strand_id
1 'polypeptide(L)'
;MNTTISEALATGLPVVATRHSGFPDQVKDEVNGYLANEADPEDLASKMLEYMEHPERWGDMSKAARAHALANYDREALIGHQLEHYKRLAPGAKKVAFIVGRFPVVSETFIINQVADLIDRGLDVHIFTFRRGDIANVSDRYHSYEMAKRTTVLEMPNNWFLRFVHAIPKFLHVLRLRPSALPRVFNVAKYGANTYSLKNLFWTEPFIGLDADIVHCHFGPMGVRYLMVRDVLLLAQPFVTTLYGFDVSQIVKQKGPRYYARLIKESAYFFTMSNNMKERMVAMGFPKDKVEVLPVSVDVLGFPYRERKIVNGETMRIISVGRFVEKKGFDDLLRATAILKKKAPRPFMLHIIGGGMLENELKALTKELDILDVVRFEGFMKIQDVVRFYTTAHLFVQASKTAKNGDME
;
A
#
# COMPACT_ATOMS: atom_id res chain seq x y z
N MET A 1 -4.16 -0.57 -1.00
CA MET A 1 -3.51 -1.08 0.22
C MET A 1 -4.35 -0.70 1.41
N ASN A 2 -4.32 -1.48 2.48
CA ASN A 2 -5.18 -1.28 3.64
C ASN A 2 -4.43 -0.55 4.76
N THR A 3 -4.83 0.68 5.06
CA THR A 3 -4.28 1.51 6.15
C THR A 3 -5.17 1.55 7.38
N THR A 4 -6.35 0.91 7.36
CA THR A 4 -7.38 1.06 8.41
C THR A 4 -6.90 0.69 9.81
N ILE A 5 -6.07 -0.35 9.94
CA ILE A 5 -5.47 -0.72 11.22
C ILE A 5 -4.51 0.38 11.69
N SER A 6 -3.59 0.84 10.84
CA SER A 6 -2.66 1.92 11.18
C SER A 6 -3.38 3.23 11.53
N GLU A 7 -4.49 3.55 10.86
CA GLU A 7 -5.35 4.69 11.18
C GLU A 7 -6.07 4.53 12.54
N ALA A 8 -6.59 3.34 12.83
CA ALA A 8 -7.19 3.03 14.13
C ALA A 8 -6.15 3.19 15.25
N LEU A 9 -4.99 2.56 15.11
CA LEU A 9 -3.88 2.66 16.05
C LEU A 9 -3.41 4.11 16.21
N ALA A 10 -3.38 4.89 15.13
CA ALA A 10 -3.08 6.31 15.18
C ALA A 10 -4.04 7.03 16.13
N THR A 11 -5.34 6.78 16.14
CA THR A 11 -6.23 7.43 17.14
C THR A 11 -6.09 6.91 18.57
N GLY A 12 -5.20 5.93 18.80
CA GLY A 12 -5.09 5.19 20.06
C GLY A 12 -6.17 4.12 20.23
N LEU A 13 -6.83 3.66 19.16
CA LEU A 13 -7.85 2.62 19.22
C LEU A 13 -7.20 1.23 19.22
N PRO A 14 -7.37 0.41 20.27
CA PRO A 14 -6.91 -0.98 20.24
C PRO A 14 -7.62 -1.78 19.13
N VAL A 15 -6.92 -2.79 18.61
CA VAL A 15 -7.35 -3.54 17.43
C VAL A 15 -7.43 -5.03 17.73
N VAL A 16 -8.54 -5.69 17.39
CA VAL A 16 -8.57 -7.14 17.21
C VAL A 16 -8.46 -7.43 15.71
N ALA A 17 -7.45 -8.18 15.29
CA ALA A 17 -7.26 -8.53 13.88
C ALA A 17 -6.97 -10.03 13.72
N THR A 18 -7.26 -10.59 12.55
CA THR A 18 -6.84 -11.95 12.21
C THR A 18 -5.32 -12.02 11.98
N ARG A 19 -4.72 -13.20 12.14
CA ARG A 19 -3.32 -13.51 11.77
C ARG A 19 -3.17 -13.62 10.24
N HIS A 20 -3.53 -12.55 9.54
CA HIS A 20 -3.58 -12.48 8.08
C HIS A 20 -2.58 -11.47 7.52
N SER A 21 -1.86 -11.84 6.46
CA SER A 21 -0.95 -10.95 5.72
C SER A 21 -0.02 -10.16 6.66
N GLY A 22 0.02 -8.83 6.55
CA GLY A 22 0.82 -7.93 7.39
C GLY A 22 0.17 -7.48 8.70
N PHE A 23 -0.94 -8.07 9.15
CA PHE A 23 -1.59 -7.64 10.39
C PHE A 23 -0.77 -7.92 11.66
N PRO A 24 -0.03 -9.04 11.79
CA PRO A 24 0.85 -9.27 12.94
C PRO A 24 2.01 -8.27 13.09
N ASP A 25 2.33 -7.53 12.03
CA ASP A 25 3.29 -6.43 12.12
C ASP A 25 2.68 -5.20 12.80
N GLN A 26 1.40 -4.94 12.52
CA GLN A 26 0.65 -3.79 13.04
C GLN A 26 0.10 -4.04 14.45
N VAL A 27 -0.44 -5.23 14.69
CA VAL A 27 -1.06 -5.61 15.97
C VAL A 27 -0.09 -6.48 16.76
N LYS A 28 0.40 -5.95 17.87
CA LYS A 28 1.21 -6.67 18.86
C LYS A 28 0.26 -7.24 19.90
N ASP A 29 0.13 -8.56 19.86
CA ASP A 29 -0.79 -9.33 20.70
C ASP A 29 -0.63 -8.96 22.17
N GLU A 30 -1.75 -8.68 22.83
CA GLU A 30 -1.89 -8.23 24.22
C GLU A 30 -1.22 -6.89 24.58
N VAL A 31 -0.61 -6.21 23.61
CA VAL A 31 0.10 -4.93 23.79
C VAL A 31 -0.73 -3.78 23.27
N ASN A 32 -1.10 -3.79 21.99
CA ASN A 32 -1.92 -2.74 21.36
C ASN A 32 -3.25 -3.28 20.81
N GLY A 33 -3.57 -4.54 21.13
CA GLY A 33 -4.66 -5.27 20.53
C GLY A 33 -4.51 -6.78 20.71
N TYR A 34 -5.29 -7.55 19.95
CA TYR A 34 -5.24 -9.01 19.98
C TYR A 34 -5.24 -9.61 18.57
N LEU A 35 -4.63 -10.78 18.42
CA LEU A 35 -4.60 -11.54 17.17
C LEU A 35 -5.42 -12.82 17.27
N ALA A 36 -6.41 -12.94 16.38
CA ALA A 36 -7.27 -14.12 16.22
C ALA A 36 -6.85 -14.97 15.01
N ASN A 37 -7.25 -16.24 14.98
CA ASN A 37 -7.07 -17.12 13.84
C ASN A 37 -7.93 -16.68 12.65
N GLU A 38 -7.42 -16.92 11.45
CA GLU A 38 -8.13 -16.60 10.20
C GLU A 38 -9.31 -17.56 9.99
N ALA A 39 -10.45 -17.04 9.51
CA ALA A 39 -11.68 -17.82 9.27
C ALA A 39 -12.17 -18.61 10.51
N ASP A 40 -11.89 -18.10 11.70
CA ASP A 40 -12.29 -18.68 12.99
C ASP A 40 -13.13 -17.66 13.79
N PRO A 41 -14.47 -17.65 13.61
CA PRO A 41 -15.34 -16.76 14.34
C PRO A 41 -15.35 -16.99 15.86
N GLU A 42 -15.03 -18.20 16.33
CA GLU A 42 -15.01 -18.52 17.75
C GLU A 42 -13.80 -17.89 18.43
N ASP A 43 -12.61 -18.05 17.85
CA ASP A 43 -11.40 -17.39 18.36
C ASP A 43 -11.50 -15.86 18.22
N LEU A 44 -12.04 -15.35 17.10
CA LEU A 44 -12.28 -13.91 16.96
C LEU A 44 -13.19 -13.36 18.06
N ALA A 45 -14.29 -14.05 18.37
CA ALA A 45 -15.17 -13.69 19.48
C ALA A 45 -14.46 -13.78 20.83
N SER A 46 -13.62 -14.80 21.03
CA SER A 46 -12.83 -14.95 22.26
C SER A 46 -11.86 -13.79 22.46
N LYS A 47 -11.17 -13.31 21.42
CA LYS A 47 -10.28 -12.14 21.51
C LYS A 47 -11.04 -10.84 21.76
N MET A 48 -12.23 -10.71 21.19
CA MET A 48 -13.12 -9.57 21.50
C MET A 48 -13.60 -9.62 22.95
N LEU A 49 -13.98 -10.79 23.47
CA LEU A 49 -14.38 -10.98 24.87
C LEU A 49 -13.25 -10.67 25.84
N GLU A 50 -12.05 -11.20 25.59
CA GLU A 50 -10.84 -10.93 26.37
C GLU A 50 -10.59 -9.42 26.52
N TYR A 51 -10.71 -8.66 25.43
CA TYR A 51 -10.64 -7.20 25.50
C TYR A 51 -11.76 -6.61 26.36
N MET A 52 -13.00 -7.09 26.21
CA MET A 52 -14.17 -6.58 26.94
C MET A 52 -14.17 -6.85 28.43
N GLU A 53 -13.55 -7.94 28.86
CA GLU A 53 -13.46 -8.38 30.26
C GLU A 53 -12.40 -7.59 31.05
N HIS A 54 -11.44 -6.97 30.36
CA HIS A 54 -10.30 -6.27 30.97
C HIS A 54 -10.26 -4.75 30.68
N PRO A 55 -11.30 -3.95 31.06
CA PRO A 55 -11.34 -2.50 30.83
C PRO A 55 -10.19 -1.73 31.47
N GLU A 56 -9.61 -2.24 32.55
CA GLU A 56 -8.44 -1.68 33.23
C GLU A 56 -7.21 -1.60 32.32
N ARG A 57 -7.10 -2.47 31.31
CA ARG A 57 -5.99 -2.50 30.35
C ARG A 57 -6.16 -1.54 29.17
N TRP A 58 -7.36 -1.00 28.94
CA TRP A 58 -7.67 -0.24 27.72
C TRP A 58 -6.83 1.03 27.58
N GLY A 59 -6.57 1.72 28.69
CA GLY A 59 -5.77 2.93 28.69
C GLY A 59 -4.33 2.67 28.24
N ASP A 60 -3.72 1.60 28.75
CA ASP A 60 -2.34 1.22 28.41
C ASP A 60 -2.25 0.69 26.98
N MET A 61 -3.20 -0.14 26.56
CA MET A 61 -3.29 -0.59 25.16
C MET A 61 -3.47 0.58 24.19
N SER A 62 -4.24 1.59 24.58
CA SER A 62 -4.46 2.80 23.78
C SER A 62 -3.18 3.62 23.60
N LYS A 63 -2.40 3.79 24.68
CA LYS A 63 -1.08 4.44 24.62
C LYS A 63 -0.11 3.64 23.76
N ALA A 64 -0.07 2.32 23.93
CA ALA A 64 0.77 1.42 23.14
C ALA A 64 0.39 1.44 21.65
N ALA A 65 -0.91 1.49 21.33
CA ALA A 65 -1.40 1.63 19.96
C ALA A 65 -0.88 2.91 19.29
N ARG A 66 -1.03 4.07 19.96
CA ARG A 66 -0.53 5.35 19.44
C ARG A 66 0.99 5.36 19.31
N ALA A 67 1.71 4.85 20.31
CA ALA A 67 3.17 4.79 20.29
C ALA A 67 3.69 3.88 19.15
N HIS A 68 3.06 2.72 18.96
CA HIS A 68 3.39 1.80 17.86
C HIS A 68 3.12 2.44 16.49
N ALA A 69 1.99 3.16 16.35
CA ALA A 69 1.68 3.93 15.16
C ALA A 69 2.74 4.99 14.84
N LEU A 70 3.11 5.80 15.83
CA LEU A 70 4.13 6.85 15.68
C LEU A 70 5.49 6.29 15.27
N ALA A 71 5.92 5.17 15.87
CA ALA A 71 7.24 4.61 15.61
C ALA A 71 7.35 3.90 14.25
N ASN A 72 6.27 3.27 13.77
CA ASN A 72 6.34 2.33 12.65
C ASN A 72 5.50 2.71 11.43
N TYR A 73 4.55 3.64 11.56
CA TYR A 73 3.63 3.99 10.47
C TYR A 73 3.52 5.50 10.24
N ASP A 74 4.09 6.33 11.10
CA ASP A 74 4.14 7.77 10.86
C ASP A 74 5.02 8.11 9.66
N ARG A 75 4.56 9.10 8.90
CA ARG A 75 5.26 9.60 7.72
C ARG A 75 6.71 10.00 8.02
N GLU A 76 6.98 10.60 9.18
CA GLU A 76 8.31 11.08 9.55
C GLU A 76 9.29 9.94 9.76
N ALA A 77 8.87 8.91 10.49
CA ALA A 77 9.70 7.75 10.78
C ALA A 77 10.01 6.96 9.50
N LEU A 78 8.99 6.67 8.69
CA LEU A 78 9.14 5.80 7.52
C LEU A 78 9.97 6.42 6.42
N ILE A 79 9.75 7.70 6.11
CA ILE A 79 10.56 8.38 5.11
C ILE A 79 12.00 8.58 5.62
N GLY A 80 12.20 8.73 6.94
CA GLY A 80 13.52 8.70 7.57
C GLY A 80 14.25 7.40 7.27
N HIS A 81 13.61 6.25 7.50
CA HIS A 81 14.16 4.94 7.16
C HIS A 81 14.50 4.83 5.67
N GLN A 82 13.59 5.25 4.78
CA GLN A 82 13.84 5.25 3.33
C GLN A 82 15.08 6.10 2.97
N LEU A 83 15.22 7.29 3.57
CA LEU A 83 16.36 8.17 3.34
C LEU A 83 17.68 7.59 3.83
N GLU A 84 17.69 6.80 4.91
CA GLU A 84 18.89 6.07 5.33
C GLU A 84 19.37 5.10 4.26
N HIS A 85 18.46 4.33 3.66
CA HIS A 85 18.79 3.44 2.55
C HIS A 85 19.26 4.20 1.31
N TYR A 86 18.67 5.36 1.02
CA TYR A 86 19.16 6.23 -0.05
C TYR A 86 20.58 6.71 0.21
N LYS A 87 20.87 7.19 1.42
CA LYS A 87 22.22 7.65 1.82
C LYS A 87 23.25 6.53 1.74
N ARG A 88 22.88 5.28 2.06
CA ARG A 88 23.78 4.11 1.91
C ARG A 88 24.14 3.83 0.45
N LEU A 89 23.23 4.10 -0.49
CA LEU A 89 23.45 3.88 -1.93
C LEU A 89 24.18 5.04 -2.60
N ALA A 90 23.78 6.27 -2.29
CA ALA A 90 24.34 7.49 -2.84
C ALA A 90 24.46 8.53 -1.72
N PRO A 91 25.63 8.59 -1.05
CA PRO A 91 25.89 9.59 -0.02
C PRO A 91 25.68 11.00 -0.56
N GLY A 92 24.80 11.78 0.09
CA GLY A 92 24.47 13.13 -0.37
C GLY A 92 23.43 13.20 -1.49
N ALA A 93 22.69 12.12 -1.77
CA ALA A 93 21.59 12.13 -2.72
C ALA A 93 20.60 13.26 -2.44
N LYS A 94 20.33 14.07 -3.47
CA LYS A 94 19.37 15.16 -3.47
C LYS A 94 18.31 14.98 -4.54
N LYS A 95 18.54 14.17 -5.57
CA LYS A 95 17.64 14.01 -6.72
C LYS A 95 17.19 12.56 -6.85
N VAL A 96 15.88 12.34 -6.92
CA VAL A 96 15.28 11.00 -7.02
C VAL A 96 14.34 10.93 -8.20
N ALA A 97 14.53 9.92 -9.06
CA ALA A 97 13.62 9.63 -10.15
C ALA A 97 12.66 8.49 -9.78
N PHE A 98 11.37 8.78 -9.68
CA PHE A 98 10.32 7.79 -9.44
C PHE A 98 9.86 7.19 -10.76
N ILE A 99 9.81 5.87 -10.86
CA ILE A 99 9.27 5.15 -12.02
C ILE A 99 7.96 4.48 -11.63
N VAL A 100 6.86 4.93 -12.23
CA VAL A 100 5.50 4.52 -11.89
C VAL A 100 4.71 4.11 -13.13
N GLY A 101 3.73 3.22 -12.98
CA GLY A 101 2.96 2.70 -14.11
C GLY A 101 1.97 3.71 -14.69
N ARG A 102 1.15 4.28 -13.81
CA ARG A 102 0.18 5.33 -14.11
C ARG A 102 0.27 6.35 -12.98
N PHE A 103 0.18 7.64 -13.30
CA PHE A 103 0.23 8.69 -12.29
C PHE A 103 -0.49 9.97 -12.75
N PRO A 104 -1.26 10.63 -11.86
CA PRO A 104 -1.62 10.18 -10.50
C PRO A 104 -2.70 9.07 -10.52
N VAL A 105 -2.86 8.34 -9.42
CA VAL A 105 -3.94 7.36 -9.24
C VAL A 105 -4.60 7.59 -7.89
N VAL A 106 -5.92 7.81 -7.87
CA VAL A 106 -6.69 8.15 -6.66
C VAL A 106 -6.57 7.07 -5.57
N SER A 107 -6.43 5.81 -5.94
CA SER A 107 -6.22 4.70 -4.99
C SER A 107 -4.76 4.51 -4.55
N GLU A 108 -3.82 5.25 -5.12
CA GLU A 108 -2.37 5.17 -4.85
C GLU A 108 -1.84 6.45 -4.20
N THR A 109 -2.62 7.02 -3.28
CA THR A 109 -2.26 8.23 -2.52
C THR A 109 -0.93 8.11 -1.78
N PHE A 110 -0.52 6.89 -1.41
CA PHE A 110 0.76 6.63 -0.75
C PHE A 110 1.97 7.08 -1.60
N ILE A 111 1.91 6.99 -2.95
CA ILE A 111 3.00 7.48 -3.82
C ILE A 111 3.04 9.02 -3.77
N ILE A 112 1.87 9.66 -3.83
CA ILE A 112 1.75 11.12 -3.72
C ILE A 112 2.30 11.59 -2.37
N ASN A 113 1.90 10.94 -1.28
CA ASN A 113 2.39 11.27 0.06
C ASN A 113 3.91 11.12 0.15
N GLN A 114 4.45 9.99 -0.32
CA GLN A 114 5.89 9.74 -0.30
C GLN A 114 6.69 10.76 -1.14
N VAL A 115 6.20 11.15 -2.33
CA VAL A 115 6.84 12.20 -3.13
C VAL A 115 6.86 13.52 -2.36
N ALA A 116 5.73 13.92 -1.78
CA ALA A 116 5.63 15.16 -1.02
C ALA A 116 6.53 15.13 0.23
N ASP A 117 6.57 14.01 0.95
CA ASP A 117 7.40 13.84 2.15
C ASP A 117 8.91 13.88 1.83
N LEU A 118 9.32 13.39 0.66
CA LEU A 118 10.71 13.54 0.17
C LEU A 118 11.03 15.00 -0.16
N ILE A 119 10.10 15.72 -0.80
CA ILE A 119 10.26 17.15 -1.12
C ILE A 119 10.34 18.00 0.14
N ASP A 120 9.51 17.71 1.14
CA ASP A 120 9.54 18.37 2.46
C ASP A 120 10.92 18.25 3.14
N ARG A 121 11.71 17.25 2.77
CA ARG A 121 13.07 16.98 3.30
C ARG A 121 14.19 17.47 2.39
N GLY A 122 13.87 18.28 1.39
CA GLY A 122 14.83 18.93 0.51
C GLY A 122 15.34 18.05 -0.63
N LEU A 123 14.69 16.93 -0.94
CA LEU A 123 14.98 16.17 -2.15
C LEU A 123 14.16 16.70 -3.32
N ASP A 124 14.78 16.77 -4.49
CA ASP A 124 14.11 17.01 -5.75
C ASP A 124 13.63 15.68 -6.32
N VAL A 125 12.31 15.54 -6.47
CA VAL A 125 11.70 14.30 -6.96
C VAL A 125 11.09 14.54 -8.33
N HIS A 126 11.51 13.74 -9.30
CA HIS A 126 10.97 13.74 -10.66
C HIS A 126 10.30 12.41 -10.96
N ILE A 127 9.10 12.44 -11.57
CA ILE A 127 8.25 11.28 -11.77
C ILE A 127 8.19 10.91 -13.24
N PHE A 128 8.51 9.67 -13.56
CA PHE A 128 8.37 9.07 -14.88
C PHE A 128 7.19 8.09 -14.87
N THR A 129 6.14 8.40 -15.63
CA THR A 129 4.92 7.57 -15.70
C THR A 129 4.63 7.03 -17.10
N PHE A 130 4.37 5.72 -17.22
CA PHE A 130 4.06 5.12 -18.53
C PHE A 130 2.71 5.53 -19.11
N ARG A 131 1.78 5.98 -18.25
CA ARG A 131 0.46 6.49 -18.65
C ARG A 131 0.06 7.65 -17.77
N ARG A 132 -0.58 8.64 -18.38
CA ARG A 132 -1.24 9.69 -17.60
C ARG A 132 -2.42 9.08 -16.84
N GLY A 133 -2.52 9.44 -15.57
CA GLY A 133 -3.64 9.06 -14.72
C GLY A 133 -4.73 10.13 -14.67
N ASP A 134 -5.75 9.87 -13.86
CA ASP A 134 -6.88 10.78 -13.69
C ASP A 134 -6.60 11.76 -12.55
N ILE A 135 -6.83 13.04 -12.81
CA ILE A 135 -6.68 14.13 -11.85
C ILE A 135 -7.99 14.44 -11.13
N ALA A 136 -9.12 13.89 -11.59
CA ALA A 136 -10.40 14.03 -10.91
C ALA A 136 -10.34 13.35 -9.53
N ASN A 137 -10.46 14.14 -8.47
CA ASN A 137 -10.41 13.70 -7.06
C ASN A 137 -9.02 13.22 -6.57
N VAL A 138 -7.93 13.69 -7.19
CA VAL A 138 -6.59 13.47 -6.63
C VAL A 138 -6.41 14.25 -5.32
N SER A 139 -5.55 13.75 -4.42
CA SER A 139 -5.23 14.41 -3.15
C SER A 139 -4.71 15.85 -3.37
N ASP A 140 -5.06 16.77 -2.46
CA ASP A 140 -4.58 18.16 -2.46
C ASP A 140 -3.05 18.28 -2.46
N ARG A 141 -2.33 17.29 -1.92
CA ARG A 141 -0.86 17.24 -1.97
C ARG A 141 -0.33 17.16 -3.40
N TYR A 142 -1.04 16.52 -4.33
CA TYR A 142 -0.63 16.50 -5.74
C TYR A 142 -0.55 17.91 -6.34
N HIS A 143 -1.54 18.75 -6.01
CA HIS A 143 -1.60 20.14 -6.48
C HIS A 143 -0.60 21.02 -5.73
N SER A 144 -0.53 20.90 -4.41
CA SER A 144 0.31 21.74 -3.54
C SER A 144 1.81 21.61 -3.84
N TYR A 145 2.26 20.43 -4.28
CA TYR A 145 3.66 20.16 -4.63
C TYR A 145 3.93 20.26 -6.14
N GLU A 146 2.96 20.77 -6.91
CA GLU A 146 3.06 20.97 -8.36
C GLU A 146 3.52 19.71 -9.12
N MET A 147 3.06 18.53 -8.68
CA MET A 147 3.58 17.25 -9.18
C MET A 147 3.35 17.04 -10.67
N ALA A 148 2.36 17.73 -11.25
CA ALA A 148 2.13 17.76 -12.70
C ALA A 148 3.37 18.27 -13.47
N LYS A 149 4.06 19.31 -12.96
CA LYS A 149 5.26 19.89 -13.58
C LYS A 149 6.50 19.01 -13.39
N ARG A 150 6.48 18.19 -12.33
CA ARG A 150 7.54 17.22 -11.98
C ARG A 150 7.32 15.86 -12.64
N THR A 151 6.33 15.71 -13.52
CA THR A 151 5.98 14.43 -14.13
C THR A 151 6.25 14.44 -15.63
N THR A 152 7.09 13.51 -16.08
CA THR A 152 7.26 13.17 -17.49
C THR A 152 6.44 11.94 -17.84
N VAL A 153 5.58 12.07 -18.85
CA VAL A 153 4.72 10.98 -19.33
C VAL A 153 5.39 10.29 -20.52
N LEU A 154 5.55 8.98 -20.44
CA LEU A 154 6.18 8.12 -21.46
C LEU A 154 5.11 7.52 -22.40
N GLU A 155 4.02 8.26 -22.60
CA GLU A 155 2.86 7.77 -23.34
C GLU A 155 3.21 7.64 -24.82
N MET A 156 2.65 6.58 -25.41
CA MET A 156 2.89 6.21 -26.79
C MET A 156 1.53 6.11 -27.48
N PRO A 157 1.37 6.70 -28.68
CA PRO A 157 0.13 6.58 -29.43
C PRO A 157 -0.24 5.11 -29.72
N ASN A 158 -1.52 4.80 -29.54
CA ASN A 158 -2.07 3.48 -29.89
C ASN A 158 -2.09 3.29 -31.42
N ASN A 159 -2.40 4.35 -32.17
CA ASN A 159 -2.40 4.35 -33.63
C ASN A 159 -0.96 4.29 -34.18
N TRP A 160 -0.70 3.35 -35.10
CA TRP A 160 0.64 3.10 -35.63
C TRP A 160 1.19 4.28 -36.44
N PHE A 161 0.35 4.99 -37.20
CA PHE A 161 0.76 6.13 -38.02
C PHE A 161 1.19 7.30 -37.13
N LEU A 162 0.34 7.64 -36.14
CA LEU A 162 0.71 8.66 -35.13
C LEU A 162 1.99 8.28 -34.40
N ARG A 163 2.16 7.01 -34.06
CA ARG A 163 3.38 6.53 -33.41
C ARG A 163 4.62 6.76 -34.26
N PHE A 164 4.56 6.49 -35.55
CA PHE A 164 5.66 6.75 -36.48
C PHE A 164 5.97 8.25 -36.55
N VAL A 165 4.96 9.10 -36.74
CA VAL A 165 5.13 10.56 -36.79
C VAL A 165 5.79 11.10 -35.51
N HIS A 166 5.31 10.67 -34.33
CA HIS A 166 5.88 11.08 -33.04
C HIS A 166 7.25 10.45 -32.73
N ALA A 167 7.62 9.36 -33.43
CA ALA A 167 8.93 8.73 -33.26
C ALA A 167 10.04 9.52 -33.94
N ILE A 168 9.78 10.23 -35.04
CA ILE A 168 10.78 11.00 -35.78
C ILE A 168 11.52 12.02 -34.88
N PRO A 169 10.83 12.95 -34.18
CA PRO A 169 11.52 13.92 -33.33
C PRO A 169 12.26 13.25 -32.17
N LYS A 170 11.71 12.16 -31.60
CA LYS A 170 12.37 11.39 -30.54
C LYS A 170 13.64 10.69 -31.04
N PHE A 171 13.60 10.13 -32.23
CA PHE A 171 14.76 9.50 -32.87
C PHE A 171 15.85 10.54 -33.12
N LEU A 172 15.50 11.70 -33.68
CA LEU A 172 16.44 12.80 -33.90
C LEU A 172 17.04 13.30 -32.58
N HIS A 173 16.25 13.36 -31.51
CA HIS A 173 16.73 13.72 -30.17
C HIS A 173 17.76 12.71 -29.64
N VAL A 174 17.46 11.41 -29.74
CA VAL A 174 18.40 10.34 -29.36
C VAL A 174 19.65 10.35 -30.23
N LEU A 175 19.50 10.53 -31.55
CA LEU A 175 20.62 10.62 -32.50
C LEU A 175 21.55 11.79 -32.15
N ARG A 176 20.99 12.94 -31.78
CA ARG A 176 21.75 14.14 -31.44
C ARG A 176 22.48 14.03 -30.11
N LEU A 177 21.83 13.53 -29.06
CA LEU A 177 22.40 13.56 -27.70
C LEU A 177 23.06 12.26 -27.25
N ARG A 178 22.59 11.11 -27.76
CA ARG A 178 23.08 9.76 -27.37
C ARG A 178 23.05 8.79 -28.57
N PRO A 179 23.76 9.08 -29.68
CA PRO A 179 23.72 8.24 -30.88
C PRO A 179 24.11 6.78 -30.63
N SER A 180 25.01 6.52 -29.69
CA SER A 180 25.43 5.16 -29.28
C SER A 180 24.33 4.33 -28.60
N ALA A 181 23.19 4.94 -28.25
CA ALA A 181 22.02 4.23 -27.74
C ALA A 181 21.17 3.62 -28.87
N LEU A 182 21.19 4.19 -30.08
CA LEU A 182 20.31 3.78 -31.18
C LEU A 182 20.40 2.30 -31.55
N PRO A 183 21.60 1.69 -31.69
CA PRO A 183 21.68 0.25 -31.96
C PRO A 183 21.01 -0.61 -30.87
N ARG A 184 20.99 -0.12 -29.63
CA ARG A 184 20.37 -0.81 -28.48
C ARG A 184 18.87 -0.56 -28.41
N VAL A 185 18.41 0.66 -28.73
CA VAL A 185 16.97 0.97 -28.88
C VAL A 185 16.33 -0.03 -29.86
N PHE A 186 16.99 -0.27 -30.99
CA PHE A 186 16.51 -1.14 -32.07
C PHE A 186 17.01 -2.58 -32.00
N ASN A 187 17.53 -3.04 -30.87
CA ASN A 187 18.00 -4.42 -30.72
C ASN A 187 16.83 -5.41 -30.61
N VAL A 188 16.41 -5.95 -31.76
CA VAL A 188 15.32 -6.95 -31.85
C VAL A 188 15.70 -8.26 -31.17
N ALA A 189 16.95 -8.72 -31.32
CA ALA A 189 17.40 -9.98 -30.73
C ALA A 189 17.27 -10.01 -29.20
N LYS A 190 17.49 -8.85 -28.54
CA LYS A 190 17.42 -8.71 -27.08
C LYS A 190 16.02 -8.37 -26.57
N TYR A 191 15.26 -7.53 -27.27
CA TYR A 191 13.99 -6.97 -26.76
C TYR A 191 12.72 -7.43 -27.50
N GLY A 192 12.87 -8.27 -28.53
CA GLY A 192 11.78 -8.93 -29.24
C GLY A 192 10.76 -7.98 -29.86
N ALA A 193 9.48 -8.37 -29.81
CA ALA A 193 8.37 -7.66 -30.45
C ALA A 193 8.18 -6.20 -30.02
N ASN A 194 8.71 -5.81 -28.84
CA ASN A 194 8.63 -4.42 -28.36
C ASN A 194 9.42 -3.46 -29.26
N THR A 195 10.48 -3.93 -29.90
CA THR A 195 11.31 -3.12 -30.80
C THR A 195 10.57 -2.70 -32.07
N TYR A 196 9.82 -3.61 -32.70
CA TYR A 196 8.99 -3.31 -33.88
C TYR A 196 7.90 -2.29 -33.59
N SER A 197 7.45 -2.24 -32.34
CA SER A 197 6.41 -1.32 -31.91
C SER A 197 6.92 0.08 -31.58
N LEU A 198 8.22 0.38 -31.75
CA LEU A 198 8.90 1.64 -31.36
C LEU A 198 8.84 1.97 -29.86
N LYS A 199 8.26 1.10 -29.02
CA LYS A 199 8.11 1.32 -27.57
C LYS A 199 9.43 1.67 -26.88
N ASN A 200 10.51 1.00 -27.25
CA ASN A 200 11.82 1.26 -26.65
C ASN A 200 12.24 2.71 -26.85
N LEU A 201 11.99 3.30 -28.03
CA LEU A 201 12.31 4.70 -28.31
C LEU A 201 11.48 5.63 -27.42
N PHE A 202 10.16 5.42 -27.35
CA PHE A 202 9.27 6.24 -26.52
C PHE A 202 9.58 6.15 -25.02
N TRP A 203 9.98 4.97 -24.55
CA TRP A 203 10.29 4.76 -23.14
C TRP A 203 11.70 5.20 -22.75
N THR A 204 12.64 5.29 -23.70
CA THR A 204 14.05 5.62 -23.39
C THR A 204 14.36 7.09 -23.59
N GLU A 205 13.85 7.71 -24.65
CA GLU A 205 14.13 9.11 -24.98
C GLU A 205 13.88 10.09 -23.81
N PRO A 206 12.79 9.95 -23.01
CA PRO A 206 12.55 10.83 -21.87
C PRO A 206 13.63 10.79 -20.77
N PHE A 207 14.47 9.75 -20.74
CA PHE A 207 15.56 9.60 -19.77
C PHE A 207 16.92 10.08 -20.28
N ILE A 208 16.98 10.63 -21.50
CA ILE A 208 18.22 11.26 -21.97
C ILE A 208 18.55 12.45 -21.07
N GLY A 209 19.75 12.43 -20.51
CA GLY A 209 20.17 13.46 -19.56
C GLY A 209 19.53 13.30 -18.18
N LEU A 210 19.08 12.09 -17.82
CA LEU A 210 18.56 11.80 -16.47
C LEU A 210 19.50 12.35 -15.39
N ASP A 211 18.99 13.34 -14.68
CA ASP A 211 19.65 14.05 -13.58
C ASP A 211 19.03 13.57 -12.27
N ALA A 212 19.46 12.39 -11.83
CA ALA A 212 19.04 11.77 -10.59
C ALA A 212 20.22 11.06 -9.94
N ASP A 213 20.27 11.08 -8.61
CA ASP A 213 21.25 10.34 -7.83
C ASP A 213 20.77 8.89 -7.60
N ILE A 214 19.46 8.71 -7.48
CA ILE A 214 18.80 7.42 -7.24
C ILE A 214 17.56 7.29 -8.11
N VAL A 215 17.30 6.08 -8.60
CA VAL A 215 16.03 5.72 -9.23
C VAL A 215 15.20 4.83 -8.30
N HIS A 216 13.93 5.17 -8.07
CA HIS A 216 13.00 4.37 -7.29
C HIS A 216 11.87 3.88 -8.17
N CYS A 217 11.83 2.58 -8.44
CA CYS A 217 10.73 1.95 -9.15
C CYS A 217 9.63 1.51 -8.18
N HIS A 218 8.38 1.94 -8.41
CA HIS A 218 7.22 1.38 -7.72
C HIS A 218 6.62 0.27 -8.57
N PHE A 219 6.34 -0.87 -7.94
CA PHE A 219 5.91 -2.13 -8.55
C PHE A 219 7.05 -2.86 -9.29
N GLY A 220 7.06 -4.19 -9.12
CA GLY A 220 8.05 -5.06 -9.75
C GLY A 220 8.10 -4.95 -11.28
N PRO A 221 6.95 -4.94 -11.99
CA PRO A 221 6.91 -4.72 -13.43
C PRO A 221 7.53 -3.40 -13.89
N MET A 222 7.49 -2.33 -13.08
CA MET A 222 8.14 -1.06 -13.44
C MET A 222 9.66 -1.19 -13.30
N GLY A 223 10.16 -1.86 -12.27
CA GLY A 223 11.57 -2.21 -12.15
C GLY A 223 12.06 -3.01 -13.38
N VAL A 224 11.29 -4.02 -13.82
CA VAL A 224 11.61 -4.79 -15.03
C VAL A 224 11.63 -3.92 -16.30
N ARG A 225 10.70 -2.96 -16.44
CA ARG A 225 10.73 -2.02 -17.57
C ARG A 225 11.90 -1.04 -17.51
N TYR A 226 12.22 -0.56 -16.31
CA TYR A 226 13.34 0.35 -16.09
C TYR A 226 14.69 -0.30 -16.46
N LEU A 227 14.87 -1.60 -16.21
CA LEU A 227 16.07 -2.33 -16.64
C LEU A 227 16.31 -2.21 -18.16
N MET A 228 15.26 -2.23 -18.98
CA MET A 228 15.40 -2.00 -20.42
C MET A 228 15.91 -0.58 -20.71
N VAL A 229 15.32 0.43 -20.06
CA VAL A 229 15.73 1.83 -20.25
C VAL A 229 17.19 2.03 -19.84
N ARG A 230 17.55 1.54 -18.66
CA ARG A 230 18.90 1.62 -18.11
C ARG A 230 19.92 0.97 -19.04
N ASP A 231 19.63 -0.21 -19.60
CA ASP A 231 20.51 -0.90 -20.57
C ASP A 231 20.67 -0.15 -21.89
N VAL A 232 19.59 0.46 -22.40
CA VAL A 232 19.62 1.20 -23.67
C VAL A 232 20.42 2.49 -23.53
N LEU A 233 20.42 3.12 -22.36
CA LEU A 233 21.12 4.39 -22.13
C LEU A 233 22.47 4.24 -21.39
N LEU A 234 22.81 3.04 -20.88
CA LEU A 234 23.91 2.82 -19.92
C LEU A 234 23.81 3.74 -18.70
N LEU A 235 22.60 3.85 -18.13
CA LEU A 235 22.42 4.62 -16.89
C LEU A 235 23.15 3.91 -15.74
N ALA A 236 23.94 4.67 -14.99
CA ALA A 236 24.79 4.16 -13.91
C ALA A 236 24.19 4.37 -12.52
N GLN A 237 23.08 5.11 -12.42
CA GLN A 237 22.42 5.39 -11.15
C GLN A 237 22.04 4.08 -10.44
N PRO A 238 22.28 3.97 -9.12
CA PRO A 238 21.68 2.90 -8.34
C PRO A 238 20.16 3.03 -8.39
N PHE A 239 19.48 1.88 -8.39
CA PHE A 239 18.03 1.86 -8.34
C PHE A 239 17.51 0.88 -7.30
N VAL A 240 16.37 1.23 -6.73
CA VAL A 240 15.63 0.42 -5.77
C VAL A 240 14.23 0.13 -6.30
N THR A 241 13.60 -0.93 -5.80
CA THR A 241 12.24 -1.30 -6.22
C THR A 241 11.35 -1.59 -5.02
N THR A 242 10.22 -0.89 -4.91
CA THR A 242 9.16 -1.27 -3.95
C THR A 242 8.25 -2.31 -4.60
N LEU A 243 8.06 -3.45 -3.91
CA LEU A 243 7.11 -4.49 -4.30
C LEU A 243 5.89 -4.48 -3.36
N TYR A 244 4.71 -4.60 -3.95
CA TYR A 244 3.43 -4.67 -3.26
C TYR A 244 2.81 -6.06 -3.34
N GLY A 245 1.73 -6.30 -2.58
CA GLY A 245 1.08 -7.62 -2.50
C GLY A 245 0.74 -8.22 -3.87
N PHE A 246 0.30 -7.38 -4.83
CA PHE A 246 0.02 -7.79 -6.22
C PHE A 246 1.25 -8.32 -6.96
N ASP A 247 2.43 -7.74 -6.71
CA ASP A 247 3.68 -8.10 -7.39
C ASP A 247 4.15 -9.51 -7.00
N VAL A 248 3.98 -9.89 -5.74
CA VAL A 248 4.44 -11.17 -5.16
C VAL A 248 3.35 -12.26 -5.15
N SER A 249 2.17 -11.96 -5.69
CA SER A 249 1.04 -12.89 -5.80
C SER A 249 0.62 -13.09 -7.25
N GLN A 250 -0.10 -12.13 -7.82
CA GLN A 250 -0.76 -12.28 -9.11
C GLN A 250 0.25 -12.25 -10.27
N ILE A 251 1.23 -11.35 -10.24
CA ILE A 251 2.20 -11.24 -11.33
C ILE A 251 3.04 -12.50 -11.47
N VAL A 252 3.48 -13.08 -10.35
CA VAL A 252 4.27 -14.32 -10.35
C VAL A 252 3.45 -15.49 -10.90
N LYS A 253 2.18 -15.60 -10.51
CA LYS A 253 1.25 -16.59 -11.06
C LYS A 253 1.06 -16.42 -12.58
N GLN A 254 0.96 -15.18 -13.07
CA GLN A 254 0.71 -14.88 -14.49
C GLN A 254 1.96 -14.97 -15.39
N LYS A 255 3.13 -14.59 -14.87
CA LYS A 255 4.38 -14.43 -15.66
C LYS A 255 5.44 -15.50 -15.36
N GLY A 256 5.20 -16.31 -14.33
CA GLY A 256 6.11 -17.36 -13.89
C GLY A 256 7.17 -16.89 -12.89
N PRO A 257 7.82 -17.85 -12.19
CA PRO A 257 8.73 -17.57 -11.07
C PRO A 257 10.01 -16.83 -11.48
N ARG A 258 10.43 -16.94 -12.75
CA ARG A 258 11.64 -16.29 -13.26
C ARG A 258 11.44 -14.85 -13.72
N TYR A 259 10.21 -14.32 -13.68
CA TYR A 259 9.92 -12.97 -14.17
C TYR A 259 10.77 -11.89 -13.52
N TYR A 260 11.07 -12.02 -12.22
CA TYR A 260 11.91 -11.09 -11.48
C TYR A 260 13.39 -11.51 -11.38
N ALA A 261 13.84 -12.60 -12.01
CA ALA A 261 15.20 -13.11 -11.84
C ALA A 261 16.28 -12.05 -12.11
N ARG A 262 16.08 -11.26 -13.17
CA ARG A 262 16.98 -10.16 -13.52
C ARG A 262 16.87 -8.99 -12.53
N LEU A 263 15.65 -8.64 -12.14
CA LEU A 263 15.39 -7.58 -11.18
C LEU A 263 16.06 -7.87 -9.83
N ILE A 264 15.94 -9.10 -9.34
CA ILE A 264 16.58 -9.62 -8.12
C ILE A 264 18.10 -9.40 -8.15
N LYS A 265 18.74 -9.69 -9.29
CA LYS A 265 20.20 -9.56 -9.44
C LYS A 265 20.66 -8.10 -9.44
N GLU A 266 19.87 -7.20 -10.02
CA GLU A 266 20.35 -5.88 -10.45
C GLU A 266 19.80 -4.70 -9.64
N SER A 267 18.67 -4.83 -8.95
CA SER A 267 18.20 -3.81 -8.00
C SER A 267 19.12 -3.78 -6.78
N ALA A 268 19.41 -2.58 -6.29
CA ALA A 268 20.31 -2.40 -5.15
C ALA A 268 19.63 -2.82 -3.83
N TYR A 269 18.38 -2.37 -3.63
CA TYR A 269 17.49 -2.78 -2.53
C TYR A 269 16.07 -2.99 -3.02
N PHE A 270 15.29 -3.67 -2.18
CA PHE A 270 13.86 -3.86 -2.33
C PHE A 270 13.14 -3.38 -1.08
N PHE A 271 12.06 -2.62 -1.27
CA PHE A 271 11.13 -2.32 -0.20
C PHE A 271 9.88 -3.19 -0.32
N THR A 272 9.30 -3.56 0.81
CA THR A 272 8.08 -4.37 0.88
C THR A 272 7.23 -3.99 2.08
N MET A 273 5.96 -4.38 2.11
CA MET A 273 4.98 -3.78 3.03
C MET A 273 4.93 -4.43 4.41
N SER A 274 5.43 -5.66 4.55
CA SER A 274 5.30 -6.46 5.77
C SER A 274 6.40 -7.53 5.86
N ASN A 275 6.64 -8.05 7.05
CA ASN A 275 7.53 -9.18 7.27
C ASN A 275 7.02 -10.44 6.55
N ASN A 276 5.71 -10.67 6.55
CA ASN A 276 5.11 -11.76 5.77
C ASN A 276 5.45 -11.66 4.28
N MET A 277 5.36 -10.45 3.70
CA MET A 277 5.76 -10.25 2.31
C MET A 277 7.27 -10.41 2.11
N LYS A 278 8.10 -9.95 3.05
CA LYS A 278 9.55 -10.17 3.02
C LYS A 278 9.90 -11.65 2.97
N GLU A 279 9.28 -12.47 3.81
CA GLU A 279 9.47 -13.93 3.81
C GLU A 279 9.07 -14.56 2.48
N ARG A 280 7.93 -14.15 1.91
CA ARG A 280 7.48 -14.61 0.59
C ARG A 280 8.45 -14.21 -0.53
N MET A 281 8.96 -12.99 -0.49
CA MET A 281 9.98 -12.53 -1.45
C MET A 281 11.27 -13.36 -1.31
N VAL A 282 11.71 -13.63 -0.09
CA VAL A 282 12.88 -14.48 0.16
C VAL A 282 12.65 -15.91 -0.36
N ALA A 283 11.48 -16.49 -0.13
CA ALA A 283 11.10 -17.80 -0.68
C ALA A 283 11.07 -17.81 -2.23
N MET A 284 10.83 -16.67 -2.86
CA MET A 284 10.91 -16.49 -4.32
C MET A 284 12.34 -16.23 -4.84
N GLY A 285 13.34 -16.19 -3.97
CA GLY A 285 14.75 -16.00 -4.32
C GLY A 285 15.29 -14.57 -4.19
N PHE A 286 14.53 -13.65 -3.56
CA PHE A 286 15.08 -12.33 -3.24
C PHE A 286 16.07 -12.43 -2.06
N PRO A 287 17.25 -11.78 -2.12
CA PRO A 287 18.22 -11.82 -1.02
C PRO A 287 17.66 -11.17 0.24
N LYS A 288 17.67 -11.89 1.37
CA LYS A 288 17.08 -11.45 2.64
C LYS A 288 17.68 -10.13 3.15
N ASP A 289 18.97 -9.93 2.93
CA ASP A 289 19.77 -8.73 3.27
C ASP A 289 19.47 -7.52 2.38
N LYS A 290 18.79 -7.72 1.24
CA LYS A 290 18.39 -6.64 0.32
C LYS A 290 16.91 -6.28 0.39
N VAL A 291 16.10 -7.03 1.15
CA VAL A 291 14.66 -6.79 1.26
C VAL A 291 14.37 -6.11 2.60
N GLU A 292 13.81 -4.91 2.56
CA GLU A 292 13.50 -4.11 3.73
C GLU A 292 12.01 -3.83 3.83
N VAL A 293 11.50 -3.83 5.07
CA VAL A 293 10.09 -3.57 5.33
C VAL A 293 9.87 -2.07 5.45
N LEU A 294 9.12 -1.51 4.52
CA LEU A 294 8.70 -0.11 4.45
C LEU A 294 7.18 -0.08 4.20
N PRO A 295 6.34 -0.08 5.25
CA PRO A 295 4.89 -0.06 5.12
C PRO A 295 4.36 1.27 4.54
N VAL A 296 3.06 1.36 4.27
CA VAL A 296 2.44 2.64 3.86
C VAL A 296 2.38 3.57 5.07
N SER A 297 2.82 4.80 4.88
CA SER A 297 2.71 5.84 5.90
C SER A 297 1.30 6.36 6.09
N VAL A 298 0.98 6.73 7.33
CA VAL A 298 -0.18 7.54 7.70
C VAL A 298 0.32 8.78 8.45
N ASP A 299 -0.39 9.90 8.34
CA ASP A 299 -0.08 11.10 9.12
C ASP A 299 -0.60 10.91 10.55
N VAL A 300 0.13 10.17 11.39
CA VAL A 300 -0.32 9.78 12.72
C VAL A 300 -0.62 11.02 13.54
N LEU A 301 0.23 12.04 13.46
CA LEU A 301 0.02 13.33 14.14
C LEU A 301 -1.24 14.07 13.69
N GLY A 302 -1.65 13.91 12.43
CA GLY A 302 -2.92 14.42 11.92
C GLY A 302 -4.17 13.73 12.48
N PHE A 303 -4.05 12.52 13.05
CA PHE A 303 -5.17 11.85 13.71
C PHE A 303 -5.31 12.29 15.18
N PRO A 304 -6.52 12.68 15.62
CA PRO A 304 -6.78 12.97 17.03
C PRO A 304 -6.57 11.73 17.90
N TYR A 305 -5.80 11.89 18.97
CA TYR A 305 -5.59 10.86 19.99
C TYR A 305 -6.64 10.95 21.09
N ARG A 306 -7.15 9.80 21.52
CA ARG A 306 -7.98 9.67 22.73
C ARG A 306 -7.50 8.46 23.52
N GLU A 307 -7.23 8.58 24.81
CA GLU A 307 -7.00 7.39 25.64
C GLU A 307 -8.31 6.60 25.75
N ARG A 308 -8.31 5.30 25.43
CA ARG A 308 -9.53 4.47 25.52
C ARG A 308 -9.83 4.11 26.96
N LYS A 309 -11.03 4.51 27.37
CA LYS A 309 -11.69 4.20 28.63
C LYS A 309 -13.16 4.00 28.33
N ILE A 310 -13.89 3.45 29.29
CA ILE A 310 -15.34 3.33 29.22
C ILE A 310 -15.94 3.72 30.54
N VAL A 311 -17.03 4.47 30.49
CA VAL A 311 -17.76 4.86 31.69
C VAL A 311 -18.77 3.77 32.03
N ASN A 312 -19.04 3.56 33.32
CA ASN A 312 -20.07 2.61 33.75
C ASN A 312 -21.43 2.95 33.10
N GLY A 313 -22.06 1.95 32.48
CA GLY A 313 -23.33 2.10 31.76
C GLY A 313 -23.21 2.58 30.31
N GLU A 314 -22.01 2.88 29.81
CA GLU A 314 -21.80 3.24 28.41
C GLU A 314 -21.86 2.00 27.51
N THR A 315 -22.55 2.12 26.36
CA THR A 315 -22.54 1.10 25.31
C THR A 315 -21.20 1.11 24.58
N MET A 316 -20.51 -0.03 24.60
CA MET A 316 -19.24 -0.17 23.91
C MET A 316 -19.42 -0.12 22.39
N ARG A 317 -18.72 0.80 21.74
CA ARG A 317 -18.71 0.96 20.28
C ARG A 317 -17.57 0.18 19.65
N ILE A 318 -17.91 -0.85 18.88
CA ILE A 318 -16.98 -1.66 18.07
C ILE A 318 -17.12 -1.20 16.64
N ILE A 319 -16.02 -1.05 15.90
CA ILE A 319 -16.07 -0.62 14.50
C ILE A 319 -15.27 -1.55 13.60
N SER A 320 -15.71 -1.71 12.36
CA SER A 320 -14.97 -2.38 11.30
C SER A 320 -15.15 -1.64 9.99
N VAL A 321 -14.05 -1.45 9.24
CA VAL A 321 -14.01 -0.63 8.03
C VAL A 321 -13.46 -1.45 6.86
N GLY A 322 -14.19 -1.51 5.75
CA GLY A 322 -13.73 -2.22 4.56
C GLY A 322 -14.78 -2.40 3.47
N ARG A 323 -14.33 -2.81 2.27
CA ARG A 323 -15.23 -3.17 1.16
C ARG A 323 -15.95 -4.49 1.46
N PHE A 324 -17.23 -4.61 1.12
CA PHE A 324 -17.99 -5.84 1.33
C PHE A 324 -17.67 -6.86 0.23
N VAL A 325 -16.51 -7.49 0.40
CA VAL A 325 -15.96 -8.57 -0.42
C VAL A 325 -15.46 -9.69 0.49
N GLU A 326 -15.40 -10.92 -0.02
CA GLU A 326 -15.14 -12.13 0.77
C GLU A 326 -13.88 -12.02 1.64
N LYS A 327 -12.78 -11.50 1.08
CA LYS A 327 -11.50 -11.38 1.80
C LYS A 327 -11.52 -10.45 3.01
N LYS A 328 -12.55 -9.62 3.18
CA LYS A 328 -12.69 -8.78 4.39
C LYS A 328 -13.30 -9.53 5.58
N GLY A 329 -13.84 -10.73 5.38
CA GLY A 329 -14.31 -11.62 6.45
C GLY A 329 -15.40 -11.01 7.33
N PHE A 330 -16.25 -10.14 6.77
CA PHE A 330 -17.38 -9.59 7.51
C PHE A 330 -18.38 -10.68 7.93
N ASP A 331 -18.47 -11.78 7.18
CA ASP A 331 -19.26 -12.96 7.53
C ASP A 331 -18.76 -13.66 8.81
N ASP A 332 -17.45 -13.70 9.02
CA ASP A 332 -16.84 -14.23 10.24
C ASP A 332 -17.02 -13.26 11.40
N LEU A 333 -16.86 -11.95 11.16
CA LEU A 333 -17.12 -10.92 12.16
C LEU A 333 -18.57 -10.97 12.66
N LEU A 334 -19.54 -11.18 11.77
CA LEU A 334 -20.96 -11.30 12.15
C LEU A 334 -21.22 -12.57 12.98
N ARG A 335 -20.61 -13.70 12.62
CA ARG A 335 -20.67 -14.94 13.43
C ARG A 335 -20.04 -14.75 14.81
N ALA A 336 -18.88 -14.11 14.86
CA ALA A 336 -18.22 -13.76 16.12
C ALA A 336 -19.09 -12.83 16.97
N THR A 337 -19.79 -11.89 16.34
CA THR A 337 -20.73 -10.98 17.00
C THR A 337 -21.92 -11.72 17.62
N ALA A 338 -22.43 -12.77 16.97
CA ALA A 338 -23.49 -13.61 17.52
C ALA A 338 -23.05 -14.39 18.76
N ILE A 339 -21.79 -14.83 18.81
CA ILE A 339 -21.19 -15.45 19.99
C ILE A 339 -21.01 -14.39 21.08
N LEU A 340 -20.48 -13.22 20.72
CA LEU A 340 -20.23 -12.10 21.63
C LEU A 340 -21.52 -11.62 22.29
N LYS A 341 -22.63 -11.49 21.55
CA LYS A 341 -23.95 -11.09 22.07
C LYS A 341 -24.40 -11.94 23.27
N LYS A 342 -24.05 -13.22 23.29
CA LYS A 342 -24.44 -14.16 24.35
C LYS A 342 -23.58 -14.07 25.61
N LYS A 343 -22.35 -13.57 25.49
CA LYS A 343 -21.31 -13.65 26.54
C LYS A 343 -20.79 -12.28 27.00
N ALA A 344 -21.07 -11.22 26.26
CA ALA A 344 -20.50 -9.90 26.50
C ALA A 344 -20.81 -9.40 27.93
N PRO A 345 -19.79 -8.94 28.68
CA PRO A 345 -19.99 -8.44 30.05
C PRO A 345 -20.67 -7.06 30.10
N ARG A 346 -20.99 -6.46 28.93
CA ARG A 346 -21.54 -5.11 28.81
C ARG A 346 -22.27 -4.92 27.46
N PRO A 347 -23.21 -3.96 27.37
CA PRO A 347 -23.84 -3.64 26.10
C PRO A 347 -22.82 -3.14 25.08
N PHE A 348 -23.00 -3.51 23.82
CA PHE A 348 -22.14 -3.07 22.73
C PHE A 348 -22.95 -2.82 21.45
N MET A 349 -22.33 -2.10 20.52
CA MET A 349 -22.83 -1.85 19.17
C MET A 349 -21.68 -2.00 18.18
N LEU A 350 -21.83 -2.90 17.21
CA LEU A 350 -20.92 -3.06 16.10
C LEU A 350 -21.35 -2.17 14.93
N HIS A 351 -20.50 -1.23 14.54
CA HIS A 351 -20.67 -0.42 13.34
C HIS A 351 -19.79 -0.97 12.21
N ILE A 352 -20.41 -1.39 11.12
CA ILE A 352 -19.75 -1.85 9.90
C ILE A 352 -19.82 -0.72 8.86
N ILE A 353 -18.66 -0.18 8.49
CA ILE A 353 -18.52 0.96 7.59
C ILE A 353 -17.95 0.48 6.26
N GLY A 354 -18.65 0.77 5.17
CA GLY A 354 -18.27 0.35 3.83
C GLY A 354 -19.46 0.01 2.94
N GLY A 355 -19.16 -0.66 1.83
CA GLY A 355 -20.14 -1.09 0.84
C GLY A 355 -19.49 -2.07 -0.13
N GLY A 356 -20.30 -2.80 -0.88
CA GLY A 356 -19.80 -3.75 -1.88
C GLY A 356 -20.81 -4.81 -2.27
N MET A 357 -20.34 -5.77 -3.05
CA MET A 357 -21.19 -6.78 -3.70
C MET A 357 -21.89 -7.70 -2.69
N LEU A 358 -21.30 -7.90 -1.50
CA LEU A 358 -21.84 -8.77 -0.46
C LEU A 358 -22.81 -8.08 0.51
N GLU A 359 -23.26 -6.85 0.22
CA GLU A 359 -24.07 -6.08 1.17
C GLU A 359 -25.38 -6.77 1.55
N ASN A 360 -26.08 -7.34 0.57
CA ASN A 360 -27.36 -8.01 0.79
C ASN A 360 -27.19 -9.30 1.59
N GLU A 361 -26.15 -10.08 1.27
CA GLU A 361 -25.79 -11.31 1.94
C GLU A 361 -25.42 -11.06 3.41
N LEU A 362 -24.63 -10.02 3.69
CA LEU A 362 -24.25 -9.66 5.06
C LEU A 362 -25.46 -9.18 5.88
N LYS A 363 -26.37 -8.40 5.29
CA LYS A 363 -27.62 -7.99 5.96
C LYS A 363 -28.56 -9.18 6.21
N ALA A 364 -28.69 -10.10 5.26
CA ALA A 364 -29.47 -11.32 5.44
C ALA A 364 -28.89 -12.17 6.59
N LEU A 365 -27.57 -12.33 6.62
CA LEU A 365 -26.86 -13.04 7.67
C LEU A 365 -27.04 -12.40 9.06
N THR A 366 -27.06 -11.06 9.16
CA THR A 366 -27.36 -10.40 10.46
C THR A 366 -28.75 -10.73 10.99
N LYS A 367 -29.73 -10.92 10.10
CA LYS A 367 -31.09 -11.34 10.47
C LYS A 367 -31.12 -12.81 10.87
N GLU A 368 -30.44 -13.68 10.12
CA GLU A 368 -30.34 -15.12 10.41
C GLU A 368 -29.70 -15.38 11.77
N LEU A 369 -28.65 -14.63 12.11
CA LEU A 369 -27.91 -14.76 13.37
C LEU A 369 -28.60 -14.08 14.57
N ASP A 370 -29.74 -13.42 14.37
CA ASP A 370 -30.47 -12.66 15.39
C ASP A 370 -29.59 -11.62 16.12
N ILE A 371 -28.89 -10.78 15.35
CA ILE A 371 -27.97 -9.73 15.88
C ILE A 371 -28.27 -8.32 15.34
N LEU A 372 -29.47 -8.10 14.78
CA LEU A 372 -29.86 -6.80 14.21
C LEU A 372 -29.88 -5.66 15.23
N ASP A 373 -30.11 -5.97 16.50
CA ASP A 373 -30.13 -5.03 17.63
C ASP A 373 -28.73 -4.54 18.04
N VAL A 374 -27.67 -5.28 17.69
CA VAL A 374 -26.29 -4.96 18.05
C VAL A 374 -25.38 -4.65 16.84
N VAL A 375 -25.93 -4.66 15.62
CA VAL A 375 -25.17 -4.36 14.39
C VAL A 375 -25.79 -3.19 13.62
N ARG A 376 -24.95 -2.24 13.19
CA ARG A 376 -25.32 -1.13 12.30
C ARG A 376 -24.43 -1.10 11.07
N PHE A 377 -25.04 -1.08 9.89
CA PHE A 377 -24.35 -0.80 8.64
C PHE A 377 -24.41 0.70 8.37
N GLU A 378 -23.25 1.35 8.35
CA GLU A 378 -23.12 2.82 8.22
C GLU A 378 -23.01 3.27 6.76
N GLY A 379 -22.86 2.32 5.83
CA GLY A 379 -22.65 2.60 4.40
C GLY A 379 -21.23 3.11 4.10
N PHE A 380 -21.01 3.49 2.83
CA PHE A 380 -19.72 3.99 2.37
C PHE A 380 -19.47 5.42 2.87
N MET A 381 -18.28 5.66 3.42
CA MET A 381 -17.86 6.95 3.95
C MET A 381 -16.50 7.38 3.40
N LYS A 382 -16.28 8.70 3.31
CA LYS A 382 -14.96 9.26 3.04
C LYS A 382 -14.08 9.11 4.27
N ILE A 383 -12.76 9.07 4.08
CA ILE A 383 -11.80 8.86 5.17
C ILE A 383 -11.99 9.85 6.34
N GLN A 384 -12.22 11.13 6.04
CA GLN A 384 -12.45 12.18 7.03
C GLN A 384 -13.66 11.91 7.93
N ASP A 385 -14.69 11.25 7.39
CA ASP A 385 -15.88 10.86 8.14
C ASP A 385 -15.62 9.63 9.00
N VAL A 386 -14.80 8.68 8.52
CA VAL A 386 -14.38 7.49 9.27
C VAL A 386 -13.55 7.88 10.52
N VAL A 387 -12.78 8.97 10.47
CA VAL A 387 -12.01 9.45 11.64
C VAL A 387 -12.90 9.71 12.86
N ARG A 388 -14.14 10.18 12.66
CA ARG A 388 -15.11 10.37 13.77
C ARG A 388 -15.51 9.05 14.43
N PHE A 389 -15.53 7.96 13.66
CA PHE A 389 -15.76 6.63 14.22
C PHE A 389 -14.53 6.13 14.96
N TYR A 390 -13.32 6.26 14.38
CA TYR A 390 -12.10 5.86 15.07
C TYR A 390 -12.00 6.53 16.45
N THR A 391 -12.24 7.84 16.52
CA THR A 391 -12.17 8.62 17.76
C THR A 391 -13.20 8.21 18.80
N THR A 392 -14.44 7.91 18.42
CA THR A 392 -15.52 7.59 19.37
C THR A 392 -15.62 6.10 19.71
N ALA A 393 -15.02 5.24 18.91
CA ALA A 393 -14.99 3.79 19.13
C ALA A 393 -14.10 3.38 20.32
N HIS A 394 -14.34 2.17 20.82
CA HIS A 394 -13.59 1.53 21.89
C HIS A 394 -12.74 0.36 21.40
N LEU A 395 -13.14 -0.28 20.29
CA LEU A 395 -12.40 -1.37 19.66
C LEU A 395 -12.55 -1.29 18.13
N PHE A 396 -11.46 -1.51 17.40
CA PHE A 396 -11.49 -1.76 15.96
C PHE A 396 -11.32 -3.25 15.69
N VAL A 397 -12.07 -3.81 14.75
CA VAL A 397 -11.97 -5.22 14.38
C VAL A 397 -11.71 -5.38 12.89
N GLN A 398 -10.72 -6.20 12.53
CA GLN A 398 -10.40 -6.55 11.15
C GLN A 398 -10.33 -8.06 10.99
N ALA A 399 -11.41 -8.64 10.46
CA ALA A 399 -11.58 -10.09 10.32
C ALA A 399 -11.12 -10.63 8.96
N SER A 400 -10.18 -9.96 8.28
CA SER A 400 -9.83 -10.33 6.90
C SER A 400 -9.28 -11.75 6.80
N LYS A 401 -9.56 -12.38 5.66
CA LYS A 401 -9.14 -13.74 5.31
C LYS A 401 -8.75 -13.83 3.83
N THR A 402 -8.20 -14.94 3.45
CA THR A 402 -7.92 -15.34 2.08
C THR A 402 -9.25 -15.76 1.45
N ALA A 403 -9.67 -15.06 0.41
CA ALA A 403 -10.87 -15.41 -0.34
C ALA A 403 -10.70 -16.76 -1.04
N LYS A 404 -11.81 -17.42 -1.42
CA LYS A 404 -11.79 -18.74 -2.10
C LYS A 404 -10.99 -18.74 -3.40
N ASN A 405 -10.93 -17.60 -4.09
CA ASN A 405 -10.13 -17.42 -5.31
C ASN A 405 -8.62 -17.18 -5.04
N GLY A 406 -8.19 -17.22 -3.77
CA GLY A 406 -6.83 -16.96 -3.34
C GLY A 406 -6.43 -15.48 -3.31
N ASP A 407 -7.40 -14.55 -3.42
CA ASP A 407 -7.17 -13.12 -3.20
C ASP A 407 -7.00 -12.83 -1.70
N MET A 408 -6.04 -11.99 -1.36
CA MET A 408 -5.69 -11.64 0.02
C MET A 408 -5.41 -10.14 0.15
N GLU A 409 -5.12 -9.69 1.38
CA GLU A 409 -4.84 -8.27 1.70
C GLU A 409 -3.43 -7.83 1.31
#